data_AF-U1HXS0-F1
#
_entry.id   AF-U1HXS0-F1
#
_cell.length_a   1.000
_cell.length_b   1.000
_cell.length_c   1.000
_cell.angle_alpha   90.00
_cell.angle_beta   90.00
_cell.angle_gamma   90.00
#
_symmetry.space_group_name_H-M   'P 1'
#
loop_
_entity.id
_entity.type
_entity.pdbx_description
1 polymer ?
#
loop_
_entity_poly.entity_id
_entity_poly.type
_entity_poly.pdbx_seq_one_letter_code
_entity_poly.pdbx_strand_id
1 'polypeptide(L)'
;MPYNVIPQLERIRLATRLSTTLLFFHSTPWLKDTWCSDDVFFQGIDFKMPQYLPDLNEPYVDVALKDAHAPVPRTSTLQRGNFAPNPFLFGLGVMLLEVSFEAPLRSLQQPVDIHTGQEDRNTEFFRAKRVSKSASRPLGDRYTKIVRKCLSCDFGEGDDLNEIPLQEAVNCSVVHELDLLEKKLYEFSILMNESCILRGYQEEGLTPADRPCRVARVRLPERE
;
A
#
# COMPACT_ATOMS: atom_id res chain seq x y z
N MET A 1 14.35 -13.59 -14.03
CA MET A 1 14.60 -13.81 -12.58
C MET A 1 13.33 -13.40 -11.85
N PRO A 2 12.71 -14.27 -11.04
CA PRO A 2 11.31 -14.11 -10.67
C PRO A 2 11.17 -12.97 -9.66
N TYR A 3 10.26 -12.04 -9.95
CA TYR A 3 9.96 -10.92 -9.09
C TYR A 3 9.27 -11.42 -7.82
N ASN A 4 9.85 -11.15 -6.66
CA ASN A 4 9.15 -11.22 -5.38
C ASN A 4 8.16 -10.05 -5.31
N VAL A 5 7.05 -10.18 -6.04
CA VAL A 5 5.90 -9.27 -5.95
C VAL A 5 5.17 -9.58 -4.66
N ILE A 6 4.91 -8.57 -3.82
CA ILE A 6 4.16 -8.74 -2.59
C ILE A 6 2.71 -9.10 -2.96
N PRO A 7 2.13 -10.20 -2.43
CA PRO A 7 0.76 -10.56 -2.71
C PRO A 7 -0.22 -9.42 -2.40
N GLN A 8 -1.32 -9.33 -3.15
CA GLN A 8 -2.31 -8.26 -2.98
C GLN A 8 -2.87 -8.21 -1.56
N LEU A 9 -3.19 -9.37 -0.98
CA LEU A 9 -3.69 -9.48 0.39
C LEU A 9 -2.70 -8.88 1.40
N GLU A 10 -1.43 -9.20 1.26
CA GLU A 10 -0.38 -8.70 2.16
C GLU A 10 -0.16 -7.19 2.04
N ARG A 11 -0.30 -6.64 0.82
CA ARG A 11 -0.30 -5.18 0.62
C ARG A 11 -1.47 -4.49 1.31
N ILE A 12 -2.67 -5.07 1.24
CA ILE A 12 -3.84 -4.52 1.93
C ILE A 12 -3.67 -4.61 3.45
N ARG A 13 -3.18 -5.74 3.97
CA ARG A 13 -2.86 -5.90 5.40
C ARG A 13 -1.89 -4.84 5.90
N LEU A 14 -0.80 -4.63 5.17
CA LEU A 14 0.17 -3.59 5.51
C LEU A 14 -0.48 -2.21 5.52
N ALA A 15 -1.27 -1.88 4.50
CA ALA A 15 -2.01 -0.62 4.43
C ALA A 15 -2.97 -0.42 5.62
N THR A 16 -3.69 -1.48 6.02
CA THR A 16 -4.56 -1.47 7.20
C THR A 16 -3.75 -1.13 8.44
N ARG A 17 -2.65 -1.86 8.69
CA ARG A 17 -1.79 -1.66 9.86
C ARG A 17 -1.23 -0.25 9.92
N LEU A 18 -0.71 0.28 8.81
CA LEU A 18 -0.23 1.66 8.73
C LEU A 18 -1.34 2.67 9.11
N SER A 19 -2.53 2.50 8.53
CA SER A 19 -3.65 3.41 8.80
C SER A 19 -4.08 3.38 10.28
N THR A 20 -4.11 2.18 10.86
CA THR A 20 -4.42 1.96 12.28
C THR A 20 -3.35 2.58 13.19
N THR A 21 -2.07 2.35 12.89
CA THR A 21 -0.94 2.94 13.62
C THR A 21 -1.01 4.46 13.63
N LEU A 22 -1.32 5.10 12.49
CA LEU A 22 -1.46 6.56 12.48
C LEU A 22 -2.54 7.03 13.47
N LEU A 23 -3.73 6.43 13.42
CA LEU A 23 -4.83 6.84 14.30
C LEU A 23 -4.47 6.67 15.78
N PHE A 24 -3.77 5.61 16.16
CA PHE A 24 -3.40 5.39 17.56
C PHE A 24 -2.28 6.31 18.05
N PHE A 25 -1.30 6.62 17.20
CA PHE A 25 -0.06 7.24 17.66
C PHE A 25 0.10 8.72 17.23
N HIS A 26 -0.76 9.29 16.40
CA HIS A 26 -0.61 10.67 15.91
C HIS A 26 -0.55 11.73 17.02
N SER A 27 -1.28 11.56 18.13
CA SER A 27 -1.23 12.47 19.30
C SER A 27 -0.12 12.13 20.29
N THR A 28 0.71 11.13 20.00
CA THR A 28 1.79 10.70 20.89
C THR A 28 3.14 11.22 20.38
N PRO A 29 4.13 11.41 21.26
CA PRO A 29 5.49 11.80 20.84
C PRO A 29 6.20 10.76 19.96
N TRP A 30 5.54 9.62 19.69
CA TRP A 30 6.10 8.49 18.97
C TRP A 30 6.12 8.74 17.46
N LEU A 31 5.23 9.59 16.96
CA LEU A 31 5.34 10.11 15.60
C LEU A 31 6.02 11.48 15.60
N LYS A 32 6.93 11.68 14.66
CA LYS A 32 7.51 12.99 14.34
C LYS A 32 6.42 13.92 13.80
N ASP A 33 6.73 15.20 13.60
CA ASP A 33 5.80 16.19 12.98
C ASP A 33 5.33 15.80 11.56
N THR A 34 5.95 14.79 10.95
CA THR A 34 5.59 14.17 9.67
C THR A 34 5.79 12.66 9.77
N TRP A 35 5.03 11.89 8.99
CA TRP A 35 5.16 10.44 8.96
C TRP A 35 5.41 9.94 7.54
N CYS A 36 6.41 9.08 7.36
CA CYS A 36 6.79 8.56 6.05
C CYS A 36 7.30 7.12 6.11
N SER A 37 7.59 6.54 4.94
CA SER A 37 8.09 5.17 4.82
C SER A 37 9.39 4.92 5.59
N ASP A 38 10.23 5.94 5.77
CA ASP A 38 11.51 5.82 6.47
C ASP A 38 11.34 5.64 7.99
N ASP A 39 10.12 5.86 8.51
CA ASP A 39 9.75 5.66 9.91
C ASP A 39 9.10 4.29 10.16
N VAL A 40 9.02 3.41 9.14
CA VAL A 40 8.37 2.10 9.20
C VAL A 40 9.40 0.99 9.05
N PHE A 41 9.43 0.06 10.02
CA PHE A 41 10.38 -1.05 10.04
C PHE A 41 9.66 -2.39 10.15
N PHE A 42 10.30 -3.44 9.65
CA PHE A 42 9.80 -4.80 9.65
C PHE A 42 10.80 -5.72 10.34
N GLN A 43 10.33 -6.54 11.28
CA GLN A 43 11.19 -7.48 11.99
C GLN A 43 11.53 -8.68 11.09
N GLY A 44 12.77 -9.17 11.17
CA GLY A 44 13.17 -10.41 10.48
C GLY A 44 13.54 -10.28 9.01
N ILE A 45 13.72 -9.06 8.48
CA ILE A 45 14.28 -8.87 7.14
C ILE A 45 15.81 -9.04 7.18
N ASP A 46 16.30 -10.24 6.90
CA ASP A 46 17.66 -10.40 6.40
C ASP A 46 17.63 -10.35 4.86
N PHE A 47 17.99 -9.21 4.29
CA PHE A 47 18.09 -9.03 2.83
C PHE A 47 19.09 -10.01 2.16
N LYS A 48 19.88 -10.74 2.95
CA LYS A 48 20.78 -11.81 2.47
C LYS A 48 20.07 -13.15 2.26
N MET A 49 18.82 -13.30 2.72
CA MET A 49 18.02 -14.52 2.61
C MET A 49 16.71 -14.27 1.84
N PRO A 50 16.74 -14.11 0.50
CA PRO A 50 15.60 -13.72 -0.34
C PRO A 50 14.47 -14.76 -0.45
N GLN A 51 14.57 -15.89 0.26
CA GLN A 51 13.63 -17.02 0.17
C GLN A 51 12.51 -16.96 1.21
N TYR A 52 12.59 -16.05 2.18
CA TYR A 52 11.54 -15.80 3.14
C TYR A 52 10.83 -14.50 2.79
N LEU A 53 9.55 -14.58 2.45
CA LEU A 53 8.70 -13.40 2.46
C LEU A 53 8.78 -12.80 3.88
N PRO A 54 9.00 -11.48 4.01
CA PRO A 54 8.99 -10.83 5.32
C PRO A 54 7.70 -11.16 6.04
N ASP A 55 7.77 -11.37 7.36
CA ASP A 55 6.55 -11.40 8.14
C ASP A 55 5.99 -9.98 8.20
N LEU A 56 5.13 -9.67 7.25
CA LEU A 56 4.40 -8.41 7.20
C LEU A 56 3.36 -8.34 8.33
N ASN A 57 3.19 -9.40 9.14
CA ASN A 57 2.20 -9.45 10.21
C ASN A 57 2.50 -8.56 11.41
N GLU A 58 3.77 -8.23 11.64
CA GLU A 58 4.21 -7.46 12.80
C GLU A 58 5.08 -6.26 12.42
N PRO A 59 4.55 -5.27 11.68
CA PRO A 59 5.26 -4.01 11.48
C PRO A 59 5.33 -3.25 12.80
N TYR A 60 6.47 -2.63 13.09
CA TYR A 60 6.65 -1.82 14.29
C TYR A 60 7.16 -0.42 13.92
N VAL A 61 6.83 0.56 14.77
CA VAL A 61 7.32 1.93 14.67
C VAL A 61 8.54 2.05 15.57
N ASP A 62 9.69 2.43 15.00
CA ASP A 62 10.86 2.77 15.81
C ASP A 62 10.81 4.25 16.17
N VAL A 63 10.73 4.51 17.48
CA VAL A 63 10.67 5.85 18.04
C VAL A 63 12.03 6.12 18.64
N ALA A 64 12.78 7.02 18.02
CA ALA A 64 13.94 7.60 18.68
C ALA A 64 13.45 8.41 19.89
N LEU A 65 13.56 7.83 21.10
CA LEU A 65 13.38 8.56 22.35
C LEU A 65 14.45 9.66 22.38
N LYS A 66 14.05 10.89 22.11
CA LYS A 66 14.97 12.03 22.21
C LYS A 66 15.35 12.17 23.68
N ASP A 67 16.65 12.13 23.97
CA ASP A 67 17.16 12.64 25.24
C ASP A 67 16.64 14.07 25.43
N ALA A 68 16.15 14.40 26.63
CA ALA A 68 15.63 15.73 26.98
C ALA A 68 16.67 16.88 26.74
N HIS A 69 17.93 16.52 26.47
CA HIS A 69 19.04 17.42 26.21
C HIS A 69 19.62 17.34 24.79
N ALA A 70 19.08 16.51 23.91
CA ALA A 70 19.50 16.52 22.52
C ALA A 70 19.12 17.88 21.90
N PRO A 71 20.07 18.63 21.30
CA PRO A 71 19.73 19.87 20.62
C PRO A 71 18.69 19.51 19.57
N VAL A 72 17.48 20.04 19.74
CA VAL A 72 16.41 19.94 18.75
C VAL A 72 17.06 20.39 17.45
N PRO A 73 17.24 19.51 16.44
CA PRO A 73 17.60 19.99 15.12
C PRO A 73 16.50 20.98 14.84
N ARG A 74 16.86 22.25 14.68
CA ARG A 74 15.94 23.25 14.18
C ARG A 74 15.62 22.73 12.78
N THR A 75 14.62 21.86 12.69
CA THR A 75 13.87 21.60 11.48
C THR A 75 13.32 22.96 11.20
N SER A 76 14.11 23.66 10.39
CA SER A 76 13.84 24.97 9.90
C SER A 76 12.36 24.99 9.57
N THR A 77 11.65 25.90 10.22
CA THR A 77 10.25 26.28 9.96
C THR A 77 10.17 26.89 8.55
N LEU A 78 10.74 26.19 7.56
CA LEU A 78 10.63 26.41 6.13
C LEU A 78 9.18 26.13 5.79
N GLN A 79 8.42 27.21 5.95
CA GLN A 79 7.15 27.54 5.33
C GLN A 79 6.41 26.31 4.80
N ARG A 80 5.46 25.84 5.63
CA ARG A 80 4.37 24.95 5.23
C ARG A 80 3.84 25.43 3.87
N GLY A 81 4.19 24.74 2.79
CA GLY A 81 3.44 24.85 1.56
C GLY A 81 2.04 24.32 1.85
N ASN A 82 1.04 25.19 1.79
CA ASN A 82 -0.38 24.94 2.12
C ASN A 82 -1.08 23.85 1.26
N PHE A 83 -0.35 22.99 0.58
CA PHE A 83 -0.91 22.05 -0.39
C PHE A 83 -1.47 20.77 0.27
N ALA A 84 -0.89 20.35 1.39
CA ALA A 84 -1.38 19.22 2.19
C ALA A 84 -2.07 19.74 3.46
N PRO A 85 -3.40 19.61 3.60
CA PRO A 85 -4.12 20.13 4.76
C PRO A 85 -3.68 19.47 6.07
N ASN A 86 -3.39 18.17 6.02
CA ASN A 86 -2.87 17.41 7.16
C ASN A 86 -1.60 16.63 6.75
N PRO A 87 -0.43 16.90 7.36
CA PRO A 87 0.84 16.27 6.98
C PRO A 87 0.90 14.77 7.29
N PHE A 88 0.22 14.32 8.36
CA PHE A 88 0.15 12.90 8.71
C PHE A 88 -0.66 12.09 7.70
N LEU A 89 -1.85 12.59 7.34
CA LEU A 89 -2.72 11.96 6.36
C LEU A 89 -2.10 12.00 4.96
N PHE A 90 -1.39 13.08 4.61
CA PHE A 90 -0.62 13.14 3.38
C PHE A 90 0.46 12.06 3.36
N GLY A 91 1.27 11.96 4.41
CA GLY A 91 2.31 10.93 4.56
C GLY A 91 1.76 9.51 4.47
N LEU A 92 0.64 9.23 5.15
CA LEU A 92 -0.08 7.96 5.00
C LEU A 92 -0.49 7.74 3.53
N GLY A 93 -1.10 8.73 2.88
CA GLY A 93 -1.49 8.64 1.48
C GLY A 93 -0.33 8.32 0.54
N VAL A 94 0.87 8.88 0.80
CA VAL A 94 2.10 8.55 0.07
C VAL A 94 2.50 7.09 0.31
N MET A 95 2.58 6.63 1.56
CA MET A 95 2.93 5.23 1.85
C MET A 95 1.94 4.24 1.24
N LEU A 96 0.64 4.55 1.23
CA LEU A 96 -0.36 3.72 0.56
C LEU A 96 -0.15 3.66 -0.96
N LEU A 97 0.33 4.74 -1.61
CA LEU A 97 0.76 4.68 -3.00
C LEU A 97 1.97 3.76 -3.18
N GLU A 98 2.97 3.88 -2.32
CA GLU A 98 4.18 3.06 -2.38
C GLU A 98 3.87 1.57 -2.20
N VAL A 99 2.98 1.24 -1.27
CA VAL A 99 2.45 -0.12 -1.07
C VAL A 99 1.70 -0.61 -2.30
N SER A 100 0.88 0.23 -2.93
CA SER A 100 0.13 -0.15 -4.13
C SER A 100 1.04 -0.40 -5.33
N PHE A 101 2.04 0.46 -5.56
CA PHE A 101 2.93 0.40 -6.72
C PHE A 101 4.17 -0.46 -6.50
N GLU A 102 4.39 -0.91 -5.25
CA GLU A 102 5.56 -1.68 -4.84
C GLU A 102 6.87 -0.97 -5.20
N ALA A 103 6.83 0.36 -5.11
CA ALA A 103 7.91 1.23 -5.51
C ALA A 103 7.85 2.52 -4.67
N PRO A 104 8.99 3.06 -4.22
CA PRO A 104 8.98 4.31 -3.50
C PRO A 104 8.45 5.42 -4.41
N LEU A 105 7.74 6.40 -3.85
CA LEU A 105 7.07 7.45 -4.62
C LEU A 105 8.09 8.19 -5.50
N ARG A 106 9.33 8.30 -4.99
CA ARG A 106 10.41 8.96 -5.70
C ARG A 106 10.74 8.34 -7.06
N SER A 107 10.68 7.01 -7.19
CA SER A 107 10.97 6.32 -8.45
C SER A 107 9.83 6.42 -9.47
N LEU A 108 8.67 6.93 -9.07
CA LEU A 108 7.53 7.15 -9.95
C LEU A 108 7.52 8.55 -10.58
N GLN A 109 8.54 9.39 -10.31
CA GLN A 109 8.63 10.78 -10.80
C GLN A 109 8.56 10.87 -12.32
N GLN A 110 7.85 11.89 -12.79
CA GLN A 110 7.86 12.33 -14.18
C GLN A 110 8.30 13.80 -14.29
N PRO A 111 8.80 14.26 -15.46
CA PRO A 111 9.24 15.64 -15.63
C PRO A 111 8.17 16.69 -15.31
N VAL A 112 6.89 16.35 -15.52
CA VAL A 112 5.73 17.22 -15.22
C VAL A 112 5.57 17.50 -13.72
N ASP A 113 6.15 16.68 -12.85
CA ASP A 113 6.04 16.85 -11.40
C ASP A 113 6.98 17.95 -10.88
N ILE A 114 8.02 18.32 -11.64
CA ILE A 114 9.05 19.29 -11.24
C ILE A 114 8.66 20.68 -11.75
N HIS A 115 8.11 21.53 -10.85
CA HIS A 115 7.62 22.86 -11.23
C HIS A 115 8.65 23.98 -11.09
N THR A 116 9.62 23.85 -10.17
CA THR A 116 10.56 24.91 -9.79
C THR A 116 12.01 24.61 -10.18
N GLY A 117 12.26 23.50 -10.87
CA GLY A 117 13.61 23.06 -11.26
C GLY A 117 14.46 22.50 -10.10
N GLN A 118 13.92 22.49 -8.87
CA GLN A 118 14.48 21.78 -7.72
C GLN A 118 13.46 20.81 -7.14
N GLU A 119 13.92 19.66 -6.67
CA GLU A 119 13.09 18.68 -5.97
C GLU A 119 12.77 19.21 -4.57
N ASP A 120 11.52 19.66 -4.38
CA ASP A 120 11.01 20.23 -3.14
C ASP A 120 9.72 19.51 -2.67
N ARG A 121 9.19 19.88 -1.50
CA ARG A 121 7.91 19.32 -0.98
C ARG A 121 6.73 19.53 -1.93
N ASN A 122 6.76 20.57 -2.77
CA ASN A 122 5.72 20.79 -3.75
C ASN A 122 5.78 19.72 -4.84
N THR A 123 6.99 19.39 -5.29
CA THR A 123 7.25 18.30 -6.26
C THR A 123 6.70 16.96 -5.74
N GLU A 124 6.88 16.66 -4.46
CA GLU A 124 6.31 15.46 -3.84
C GLU A 124 4.77 15.47 -3.86
N PHE A 125 4.15 16.59 -3.49
CA PHE A 125 2.69 16.75 -3.52
C PHE A 125 2.11 16.54 -4.94
N PHE A 126 2.68 17.19 -5.95
CA PHE A 126 2.21 17.06 -7.33
C PHE A 126 2.43 15.64 -7.86
N ARG A 127 3.57 15.03 -7.54
CA ARG A 127 3.87 13.62 -7.86
C ARG A 127 2.82 12.69 -7.26
N ALA A 128 2.55 12.78 -5.95
CA ALA A 128 1.52 11.97 -5.29
C ALA A 128 0.12 12.17 -5.91
N LYS A 129 -0.24 13.42 -6.23
CA LYS A 129 -1.52 13.75 -6.86
C LYS A 129 -1.64 13.21 -8.29
N ARG A 130 -0.56 13.21 -9.08
CA ARG A 130 -0.52 12.59 -10.40
C ARG A 130 -0.60 11.07 -10.30
N VAL A 131 0.25 10.46 -9.47
CA VAL A 131 0.32 8.99 -9.32
C VAL A 131 -1.01 8.43 -8.83
N SER A 132 -1.68 9.08 -7.88
CA SER A 132 -3.03 8.68 -7.42
C SER A 132 -4.11 8.80 -8.50
N LYS A 133 -3.86 9.57 -9.58
CA LYS A 133 -4.73 9.69 -10.76
C LYS A 133 -4.31 8.78 -11.92
N SER A 134 -3.24 8.01 -11.77
CA SER A 134 -2.78 7.06 -12.78
C SER A 134 -3.89 6.11 -13.22
N ALA A 135 -3.87 5.74 -14.50
CA ALA A 135 -4.75 4.70 -15.03
C ALA A 135 -4.40 3.32 -14.47
N SER A 136 -3.12 3.10 -14.12
CA SER A 136 -2.70 1.91 -13.40
C SER A 136 -3.20 2.00 -11.95
N ARG A 137 -4.03 1.03 -11.56
CA ARG A 137 -4.61 0.92 -10.22
C ARG A 137 -4.35 -0.49 -9.67
N PRO A 138 -3.12 -0.80 -9.21
CA PRO A 138 -2.72 -2.17 -8.88
C PRO A 138 -3.61 -2.84 -7.82
N LEU A 139 -4.09 -2.07 -6.85
CA LEU A 139 -4.99 -2.55 -5.78
C LEU A 139 -6.47 -2.18 -6.02
N GLY A 140 -6.79 -1.65 -7.20
CA GLY A 140 -8.16 -1.31 -7.62
C GLY A 140 -8.68 0.05 -7.17
N ASP A 141 -9.90 0.35 -7.61
CA ASP A 141 -10.53 1.67 -7.49
C ASP A 141 -10.85 2.05 -6.05
N ARG A 142 -11.32 1.09 -5.25
CA ARG A 142 -11.69 1.32 -3.86
C ARG A 142 -10.46 1.73 -3.04
N TYR A 143 -9.35 1.02 -3.19
CA TYR A 143 -8.08 1.37 -2.57
C TYR A 143 -7.59 2.75 -3.04
N THR A 144 -7.63 3.01 -4.35
CA THR A 144 -7.24 4.31 -4.92
C THR A 144 -8.08 5.46 -4.36
N LYS A 145 -9.37 5.23 -4.09
CA LYS A 145 -10.25 6.24 -3.47
C LYS A 145 -9.82 6.55 -2.02
N ILE A 146 -9.44 5.53 -1.25
CA ILE A 146 -8.91 5.69 0.11
C ILE A 146 -7.65 6.56 0.08
N VAL A 147 -6.69 6.21 -0.79
CA VAL A 147 -5.44 6.98 -0.99
C VAL A 147 -5.72 8.46 -1.26
N ARG A 148 -6.64 8.75 -2.18
CA ARG A 148 -6.98 10.14 -2.56
C ARG A 148 -7.58 10.95 -1.41
N LYS A 149 -8.41 10.32 -0.57
CA LYS A 149 -8.94 10.95 0.63
C LYS A 149 -7.81 11.33 1.59
N CYS A 150 -6.89 10.41 1.87
CA CYS A 150 -5.72 10.69 2.71
C CYS A 150 -4.86 11.83 2.16
N LEU A 151 -4.49 11.78 0.88
CA LEU A 151 -3.65 12.80 0.24
C LEU A 151 -4.26 14.21 0.23
N SER A 152 -5.59 14.31 0.19
CA SER A 152 -6.28 15.60 0.14
C SER A 152 -6.94 15.99 1.46
N CYS A 153 -6.82 15.17 2.51
CA CYS A 153 -7.58 15.30 3.76
C CYS A 153 -9.09 15.46 3.51
N ASP A 154 -9.65 14.74 2.52
CA ASP A 154 -11.04 14.89 2.09
C ASP A 154 -11.98 13.95 2.86
N PHE A 155 -12.19 14.31 4.13
CA PHE A 155 -13.02 13.56 5.08
C PHE A 155 -14.28 14.30 5.50
N GLY A 156 -14.42 15.59 5.15
CA GLY A 156 -15.54 16.44 5.55
C GLY A 156 -15.43 17.03 6.95
N GLU A 157 -14.35 16.72 7.69
CA GLU A 157 -14.16 17.04 9.10
C GLU A 157 -12.82 17.75 9.30
N GLY A 158 -12.78 19.08 9.21
CA GLY A 158 -11.56 19.87 9.47
C GLY A 158 -10.25 19.31 8.85
N ASP A 159 -9.12 19.65 9.45
CA ASP A 159 -7.80 19.11 9.10
C ASP A 159 -6.94 18.74 10.33
N ASP A 160 -7.45 18.94 11.55
CA ASP A 160 -6.75 18.58 12.78
C ASP A 160 -7.09 17.15 13.20
N LEU A 161 -6.09 16.27 13.14
CA LEU A 161 -6.26 14.86 13.47
C LEU A 161 -6.51 14.64 14.98
N ASN A 162 -6.27 15.63 15.84
CA ASN A 162 -6.63 15.56 17.25
C ASN A 162 -8.15 15.70 17.50
N GLU A 163 -8.90 16.16 16.50
CA GLU A 163 -10.35 16.29 16.60
C GLU A 163 -11.05 14.94 16.34
N ILE A 164 -11.88 14.53 17.31
CA ILE A 164 -12.61 13.25 17.28
C ILE A 164 -13.40 13.06 15.96
N PRO A 165 -14.11 14.07 15.41
CA PRO A 165 -14.83 13.91 14.15
C PRO A 165 -13.93 13.46 12.98
N LEU A 166 -12.73 14.03 12.85
CA LEU A 166 -11.80 13.63 11.81
C LEU A 166 -11.26 12.22 12.05
N GLN A 167 -10.94 11.86 13.30
CA GLN A 167 -10.50 10.50 13.65
C GLN A 167 -11.55 9.45 13.28
N GLU A 168 -12.82 9.69 13.61
CA GLU A 168 -13.93 8.80 13.26
C GLU A 168 -14.11 8.70 11.74
N ALA A 169 -14.05 9.83 11.03
CA ALA A 169 -14.17 9.86 9.58
C ALA A 169 -13.03 9.11 8.88
N VAL A 170 -11.79 9.24 9.38
CA VAL A 170 -10.61 8.50 8.91
C VAL A 170 -10.76 7.01 9.23
N ASN A 171 -11.14 6.65 10.46
CA ASN A 171 -11.35 5.25 10.84
C ASN A 171 -12.37 4.55 9.93
N CYS A 172 -13.52 5.20 9.70
CA CYS A 172 -14.57 4.68 8.83
C CYS A 172 -14.17 4.65 7.34
N SER A 173 -13.55 5.73 6.83
CA SER A 173 -13.25 5.86 5.40
C SER A 173 -11.97 5.17 4.96
N VAL A 174 -11.06 4.87 5.89
CA VAL A 174 -9.74 4.31 5.60
C VAL A 174 -9.62 2.92 6.21
N VAL A 175 -9.57 2.81 7.54
CA VAL A 175 -9.29 1.55 8.24
C VAL A 175 -10.38 0.52 7.94
N HIS A 176 -11.65 0.87 8.18
CA HIS A 176 -12.76 -0.05 7.93
C HIS A 176 -12.88 -0.45 6.44
N GLU A 177 -12.64 0.49 5.53
CA GLU A 177 -12.69 0.21 4.09
C GLU A 177 -11.56 -0.73 3.63
N LEU A 178 -10.38 -0.61 4.22
CA LEU A 178 -9.24 -1.52 4.01
C LEU A 178 -9.51 -2.91 4.61
N ASP A 179 -10.07 -3.01 5.82
CA ASP A 179 -10.50 -4.28 6.41
C ASP A 179 -11.50 -5.03 5.53
N LEU A 180 -12.46 -4.31 4.96
CA LEU A 180 -13.43 -4.89 4.02
C LEU A 180 -12.77 -5.38 2.73
N LEU A 181 -11.72 -4.70 2.24
CA LEU A 181 -10.93 -5.17 1.10
C LEU A 181 -10.15 -6.43 1.46
N GLU A 182 -9.53 -6.45 2.65
CA GLU A 182 -8.79 -7.61 3.14
C GLU A 182 -9.69 -8.85 3.23
N LYS A 183 -10.84 -8.72 3.89
CA LYS A 183 -11.82 -9.81 4.03
C LYS A 183 -12.26 -10.37 2.68
N LYS A 184 -12.60 -9.50 1.74
CA LYS A 184 -13.00 -9.92 0.38
C LYS A 184 -11.89 -10.68 -0.35
N LEU A 185 -10.63 -10.22 -0.23
CA LEU A 185 -9.49 -10.91 -0.84
C LEU A 185 -9.21 -12.26 -0.18
N TYR A 186 -9.33 -12.33 1.14
CA TYR A 186 -9.17 -13.56 1.90
C TYR A 186 -10.26 -14.60 1.55
N GLU A 187 -11.53 -14.18 1.52
CA GLU A 187 -12.65 -15.02 1.10
C GLU A 187 -12.46 -15.53 -0.33
N PHE A 188 -12.06 -14.66 -1.26
CA PHE A 188 -11.77 -15.06 -2.63
C PHE A 188 -10.61 -16.07 -2.71
N SER A 189 -9.56 -15.89 -1.91
CA SER A 189 -8.45 -16.83 -1.82
C SER A 189 -8.89 -18.21 -1.33
N ILE A 190 -9.80 -18.28 -0.35
CA ILE A 190 -10.36 -19.55 0.14
C ILE A 190 -11.18 -20.23 -0.96
N LEU A 191 -12.11 -19.50 -1.59
CA LEU A 191 -12.98 -20.04 -2.63
C LEU A 191 -12.20 -20.58 -3.83
N MET A 192 -11.11 -19.90 -4.22
CA MET A 192 -10.23 -20.38 -5.28
C MET A 192 -9.48 -21.66 -4.87
N ASN A 193 -9.01 -21.77 -3.62
CA ASN A 193 -8.40 -23.00 -3.12
C ASN A 193 -9.40 -24.17 -3.09
N GLU A 194 -10.61 -23.96 -2.57
CA GLU A 194 -11.65 -25.00 -2.51
C GLU A 194 -12.08 -25.45 -3.92
N SER A 195 -12.21 -24.53 -4.88
CA SER A 195 -12.54 -24.87 -6.26
C SER A 195 -11.44 -25.68 -6.97
N CYS A 196 -10.17 -25.42 -6.66
CA CYS A 196 -9.04 -26.21 -7.13
C CYS A 196 -9.02 -27.61 -6.49
N ILE A 197 -9.30 -27.70 -5.19
CA ILE A 197 -9.42 -28.98 -4.47
C ILE A 197 -10.55 -29.83 -5.07
N LEU A 198 -11.74 -29.25 -5.29
CA LEU A 198 -12.88 -29.95 -5.90
C LEU A 198 -12.60 -30.42 -7.34
N ARG A 199 -11.86 -29.64 -8.14
CA ARG A 199 -11.41 -30.08 -9.48
C ARG A 199 -10.39 -31.22 -9.40
N GLY A 200 -9.47 -31.18 -8.44
CA GLY A 200 -8.52 -32.28 -8.19
C GLY A 200 -9.22 -33.58 -7.81
N TYR A 201 -10.25 -33.51 -6.95
CA TYR A 201 -11.07 -34.68 -6.60
C TYR A 201 -11.89 -35.25 -7.78
N GLN A 202 -12.29 -34.42 -8.75
CA GLN A 202 -12.97 -34.91 -9.96
C GLN A 202 -12.03 -35.60 -10.95
N GLU A 203 -10.74 -35.26 -10.97
CA GLU A 203 -9.75 -35.90 -11.86
C GLU A 203 -9.17 -37.20 -11.28
N GLU A 204 -9.11 -37.37 -9.96
CA GLU A 204 -8.65 -38.62 -9.32
C GLU A 204 -9.69 -39.76 -9.33
N GLY A 205 -10.93 -39.49 -9.78
CA GLY A 205 -12.00 -40.47 -9.89
C GLY A 205 -12.16 -41.15 -11.26
N LEU A 206 -11.43 -40.72 -12.30
CA LEU A 206 -11.48 -41.38 -13.61
C LEU A 206 -10.41 -42.47 -13.72
N THR A 207 -10.87 -43.71 -13.91
CA THR A 207 -9.99 -44.82 -14.27
C THR A 207 -9.29 -44.52 -15.62
N PRO A 208 -8.08 -45.05 -15.87
CA PRO A 208 -7.31 -44.76 -17.08
C PRO A 208 -7.97 -45.15 -18.42
N ALA A 209 -9.15 -45.76 -18.41
CA ALA A 209 -9.82 -46.31 -19.59
C ALA A 209 -10.65 -45.29 -20.39
N ASP A 210 -11.02 -44.14 -19.81
CA ASP A 210 -11.93 -43.17 -20.45
C ASP A 210 -11.25 -41.88 -20.94
N ARG A 211 -9.91 -41.85 -21.05
CA ARG A 211 -9.27 -40.73 -21.76
C ARG A 211 -9.41 -40.94 -23.27
N PRO A 212 -10.17 -40.11 -24.02
CA PRO A 212 -10.01 -40.08 -25.47
C PRO A 212 -8.57 -39.62 -25.76
N CYS A 213 -7.79 -40.49 -26.39
CA CYS A 213 -6.50 -40.15 -26.98
C CYS A 213 -6.66 -38.95 -27.93
N ARG A 214 -6.45 -37.72 -27.43
CA ARG A 214 -6.23 -36.56 -28.30
C ARG A 214 -4.81 -36.66 -28.85
N VAL A 215 -4.65 -37.47 -29.88
CA VAL A 215 -3.54 -37.32 -30.81
C VAL A 215 -3.77 -36.00 -31.53
N ALA A 216 -2.94 -34.99 -31.23
CA ALA A 216 -2.92 -33.76 -32.00
C ALA A 216 -2.47 -34.09 -33.44
N ARG A 217 -3.42 -34.19 -34.38
CA ARG A 217 -3.10 -34.14 -35.82
C ARG A 217 -2.68 -32.72 -36.16
N VAL A 218 -1.39 -32.51 -36.32
CA VAL A 218 -0.83 -31.33 -36.98
C VAL A 218 -1.22 -31.41 -38.47
N ARG A 219 -2.12 -30.53 -38.92
CA ARG A 219 -2.32 -30.29 -40.36
C ARG A 219 -1.19 -29.39 -40.84
N LEU A 220 -0.35 -29.92 -41.74
CA LEU A 220 0.55 -29.10 -42.55
C LEU A 220 -0.29 -28.34 -43.60
N PRO A 221 -0.01 -27.07 -43.89
CA PRO A 221 -0.67 -26.35 -44.97
C PRO A 221 -0.19 -26.84 -46.33
N GLU A 222 -1.14 -27.22 -47.19
CA GLU A 222 -0.91 -27.47 -48.62
C GLU A 222 -0.57 -26.14 -49.31
N ARG A 223 0.46 -26.18 -50.15
CA ARG A 223 0.86 -25.08 -51.01
C ARG A 223 -0.07 -25.02 -52.22
N GLU A 224 -0.62 -23.85 -52.48
CA GLU A 224 -0.96 -23.37 -53.84
C GLU A 224 -0.24 -22.04 -54.06
#